data_AF-A0A438EGJ7-F1
#
_entry.id   AF-A0A438EGJ7-F1
#
_cell.length_a   1.000
_cell.length_b   1.000
_cell.length_c   1.000
_cell.angle_alpha   90.00
_cell.angle_beta   90.00
_cell.angle_gamma   90.00
#
_symmetry.space_group_name_H-M   'P 1'
#
loop_
_entity.id
_entity.type
_entity.pdbx_description
1 polymer ?
#
loop_
_entity_poly.entity_id
_entity_poly.type
_entity_poly.pdbx_seq_one_letter_code
_entity_poly.pdbx_strand_id
1 'polypeptide(L)'
;MEGTKAAEEEEEQLVNPWEVSAKDGGKIDYDKLIDKFGCQRLDQTLIDRVQRLTSRPPHVFLRRGVFFAHRDLNEVLDAYERGDKFYLYTGRGPSSEALHLGHLVPFMFTKYVFSILI
;
A
#
# COMPACT_ATOMS: atom_id res chain seq x y z
N MET A 1 18.96 -43.93 13.68
CA MET A 1 19.68 -42.65 13.76
C MET A 1 19.37 -41.91 12.48
N GLU A 2 18.22 -41.26 12.41
CA GLU A 2 17.99 -39.87 12.86
C GLU A 2 18.74 -38.85 12.01
N GLY A 3 17.97 -37.89 11.52
CA GLY A 3 18.44 -36.78 10.73
C GLY A 3 17.30 -36.13 9.95
N THR A 4 16.15 -35.95 10.60
CA THR A 4 15.14 -34.97 10.17
C THR A 4 15.88 -33.64 9.99
N LYS A 5 16.06 -33.22 8.74
CA LYS A 5 16.49 -31.87 8.41
C LYS A 5 15.30 -30.99 8.80
N ALA A 6 15.33 -30.46 10.02
CA ALA A 6 14.43 -29.41 10.45
C ALA A 6 14.43 -28.35 9.36
N ALA A 7 13.28 -28.11 8.76
CA ALA A 7 13.06 -26.90 7.99
C ALA A 7 13.45 -25.76 8.91
N GLU A 8 14.46 -24.98 8.53
CA GLU A 8 14.71 -23.70 9.18
C GLU A 8 13.39 -22.94 9.10
N GLU A 9 12.73 -22.76 10.25
CA GLU A 9 11.61 -21.85 10.36
C GLU A 9 12.18 -20.47 9.98
N GLU A 10 11.92 -20.03 8.75
CA GLU A 10 12.17 -18.65 8.36
C GLU A 10 11.35 -17.79 9.34
N GLU A 11 11.99 -17.19 10.34
CA GLU A 11 11.35 -16.19 11.18
C GLU A 11 10.83 -15.05 10.29
N GLU A 12 9.53 -15.08 10.05
CA GLU A 12 8.80 -14.15 9.20
C GLU A 12 8.68 -12.78 9.88
N GLN A 13 8.79 -11.71 9.08
CA GLN A 13 8.40 -10.37 9.52
C GLN A 13 6.94 -10.34 10.01
N LEU A 14 6.67 -9.60 11.09
CA LEU A 14 5.35 -9.46 11.68
C LEU A 14 4.75 -8.12 11.26
N VAL A 15 3.65 -8.17 10.52
CA VAL A 15 2.89 -6.98 10.13
C VAL A 15 1.41 -7.26 10.34
N ASN A 16 0.81 -6.57 11.30
CA ASN A 16 -0.61 -6.63 11.59
C ASN A 16 -1.12 -5.23 12.03
N PRO A 17 -2.43 -5.04 12.28
CA PRO A 17 -2.98 -3.73 12.65
C PRO A 17 -2.46 -3.11 13.96
N TRP A 18 -1.77 -3.88 14.81
CA TRP A 18 -1.30 -3.44 16.13
C TRP A 18 0.22 -3.40 16.23
N GLU A 19 0.92 -4.24 15.47
CA GLU A 19 2.36 -4.44 15.56
C GLU A 19 3.02 -4.57 14.19
N VAL A 20 4.18 -3.91 14.06
CA VAL A 20 5.05 -4.01 12.89
C VAL A 20 6.47 -4.24 13.40
N SER A 21 7.06 -5.38 13.06
CA SER A 21 8.45 -5.70 13.38
C SER A 21 9.13 -6.49 12.24
N ALA A 22 10.39 -6.13 11.98
CA ALA A 22 11.25 -6.84 11.03
C ALA A 22 12.15 -7.82 11.79
N LYS A 23 12.65 -8.84 11.09
CA LYS A 23 13.65 -9.77 11.63
C LYS A 23 14.88 -9.01 12.14
N ASP A 24 15.29 -9.29 13.38
CA ASP A 24 16.49 -8.74 14.03
C ASP A 24 16.61 -7.20 13.98
N GLY A 25 15.49 -6.47 13.95
CA GLY A 25 15.48 -5.01 13.83
C GLY A 25 15.91 -4.49 12.44
N GLY A 26 15.90 -5.37 11.44
CA GLY A 26 16.17 -5.06 10.04
C GLY A 26 15.06 -4.22 9.38
N LYS A 27 15.02 -4.24 8.05
CA LYS A 27 13.98 -3.56 7.26
C LYS A 27 12.87 -4.54 6.90
N ILE A 28 11.66 -4.01 6.78
CA ILE A 28 10.52 -4.74 6.22
C ILE A 28 10.80 -5.03 4.74
N ASP A 29 10.61 -6.29 4.36
CA ASP A 29 10.62 -6.74 2.97
C ASP A 29 9.21 -6.59 2.40
N TYR A 30 8.99 -5.48 1.69
CA TYR A 30 7.68 -5.17 1.12
C TYR A 30 7.27 -6.12 -0.02
N ASP A 31 8.23 -6.72 -0.74
CA ASP A 31 7.92 -7.65 -1.82
C ASP A 31 7.35 -8.95 -1.23
N LYS A 32 7.93 -9.47 -0.14
CA LYS A 32 7.34 -10.58 0.63
C LYS A 32 5.94 -10.25 1.18
N LEU A 33 5.67 -8.99 1.56
CA LEU A 33 4.32 -8.61 2.04
C LEU A 33 3.28 -8.60 0.92
N ILE A 34 3.65 -8.20 -0.30
CA ILE A 34 2.75 -8.25 -1.46
C ILE A 34 2.28 -9.69 -1.65
N ASP A 35 3.21 -10.65 -1.68
CA ASP A 35 2.91 -12.06 -1.88
C ASP A 35 2.12 -12.65 -0.70
N LYS A 36 2.58 -12.42 0.53
CA LYS A 36 1.95 -12.94 1.76
C LYS A 36 0.50 -12.50 1.90
N PHE A 37 0.21 -11.23 1.64
CA PHE A 37 -1.16 -10.74 1.71
C PHE A 37 -1.94 -11.06 0.43
N GLY A 38 -1.30 -11.37 -0.69
CA GLY A 38 -1.97 -11.59 -1.98
C GLY A 38 -2.40 -10.28 -2.64
N CYS A 39 -1.62 -9.23 -2.49
CA CYS A 39 -1.81 -7.95 -3.17
C CYS A 39 -1.15 -7.98 -4.56
N GLN A 40 -1.42 -6.97 -5.37
CA GLN A 40 -0.71 -6.72 -6.63
C GLN A 40 0.27 -5.57 -6.43
N ARG A 41 1.43 -5.64 -7.10
CA ARG A 41 2.42 -4.56 -7.07
C ARG A 41 1.90 -3.36 -7.83
N LEU A 42 2.01 -2.18 -7.23
CA LEU A 42 1.75 -0.90 -7.91
C LEU A 42 2.98 -0.56 -8.74
N ASP A 43 2.95 -0.91 -10.02
CA ASP A 43 4.06 -0.76 -10.95
C ASP A 43 4.02 0.56 -11.74
N GLN A 44 5.04 0.80 -12.55
CA GLN A 44 5.13 2.02 -13.37
C GLN A 44 3.99 2.11 -14.39
N THR A 45 3.53 0.99 -14.92
CA THR A 45 2.41 0.92 -15.88
C THR A 45 1.13 1.52 -15.29
N LEU A 46 0.80 1.16 -14.04
CA LEU A 46 -0.34 1.71 -13.32
C LEU A 46 -0.15 3.19 -12.97
N ILE A 47 1.06 3.60 -12.58
CA ILE A 47 1.37 5.01 -12.30
C ILE A 47 1.15 5.86 -13.56
N ASP A 48 1.64 5.40 -14.70
CA ASP A 48 1.48 6.08 -15.99
C ASP A 48 0.00 6.10 -16.42
N ARG A 49 -0.75 5.03 -16.14
CA ARG A 49 -2.20 5.00 -16.36
C ARG A 49 -2.92 6.06 -15.52
N VAL A 50 -2.64 6.17 -14.23
CA VAL A 50 -3.22 7.22 -13.37
C VAL A 50 -2.92 8.61 -13.92
N GLN A 51 -1.67 8.86 -14.33
CA GLN A 51 -1.28 10.14 -14.93
C GLN A 51 -2.05 10.43 -16.23
N ARG A 52 -2.15 9.44 -17.12
CA ARG A 52 -2.86 9.58 -18.40
C ARG A 52 -4.35 9.88 -18.20
N LEU A 53 -5.01 9.15 -17.30
CA LEU A 53 -6.45 9.31 -17.06
C LEU A 53 -6.80 10.65 -16.42
N THR A 54 -5.97 11.10 -15.48
CA THR A 54 -6.27 12.32 -14.72
C THR A 54 -5.65 13.57 -15.32
N SER A 55 -4.69 13.43 -16.24
CA SER A 55 -3.82 14.51 -16.72
C SER A 55 -3.12 15.27 -15.59
N ARG A 56 -2.87 14.60 -14.46
CA ARG A 56 -2.19 15.15 -13.28
C ARG A 56 -0.88 14.41 -13.03
N PRO A 57 0.16 15.10 -12.54
CA PRO A 57 1.40 14.44 -12.18
C PRO A 57 1.15 13.41 -11.05
N PRO A 58 1.76 12.20 -11.13
CA PRO A 58 1.68 11.21 -10.06
C PRO A 58 2.17 11.78 -8.74
N HIS A 59 1.53 11.49 -7.62
CA HIS A 59 2.02 11.94 -6.31
C HIS A 59 3.43 11.40 -6.03
N VAL A 60 4.22 12.14 -5.23
CA VAL A 60 5.58 11.69 -4.85
C VAL A 60 5.58 10.33 -4.15
N PHE A 61 4.51 9.99 -3.46
CA PHE A 61 4.35 8.68 -2.81
C PHE A 61 4.16 7.52 -3.80
N LEU A 62 3.64 7.77 -5.00
CA LEU A 62 3.61 6.78 -6.07
C LEU A 62 5.01 6.65 -6.69
N ARG A 63 5.62 7.79 -7.07
CA ARG A 63 6.93 7.82 -7.74
C ARG A 63 8.08 7.26 -6.91
N ARG A 64 7.95 7.28 -5.58
CA ARG A 64 8.96 6.75 -4.63
C ARG A 64 8.59 5.39 -4.05
N GLY A 65 7.49 4.77 -4.48
CA GLY A 65 7.06 3.47 -3.96
C GLY A 65 6.68 3.48 -2.47
N VAL A 66 6.16 4.60 -1.96
CA VAL A 66 5.62 4.67 -0.59
C VAL A 66 4.26 3.95 -0.54
N PHE A 67 3.42 4.18 -1.55
CA PHE A 67 2.29 3.30 -1.86
C PHE A 67 2.77 2.34 -2.95
N PHE A 68 2.96 1.07 -2.59
CA PHE A 68 3.68 0.08 -3.40
C PHE A 68 2.83 -1.11 -3.83
N ALA A 69 1.62 -1.24 -3.29
CA ALA A 69 0.72 -2.36 -3.55
C ALA A 69 -0.73 -1.87 -3.64
N HIS A 70 -1.57 -2.65 -4.32
CA HIS A 70 -3.00 -2.41 -4.44
C HIS A 70 -3.80 -3.72 -4.56
N ARG A 71 -5.12 -3.59 -4.50
CA ARG A 71 -6.11 -4.58 -4.97
C ARG A 71 -7.11 -3.82 -5.83
N ASP A 72 -7.43 -4.38 -6.99
CA ASP A 72 -8.52 -3.92 -7.86
C ASP A 72 -8.45 -2.43 -8.28
N LEU A 73 -7.26 -1.82 -8.22
CA LEU A 73 -7.05 -0.45 -8.72
C LEU A 73 -7.40 -0.33 -10.20
N ASN A 74 -7.14 -1.39 -10.99
CA ASN A 74 -7.57 -1.41 -12.39
C ASN A 74 -9.09 -1.26 -12.53
N GLU A 75 -9.89 -1.91 -11.68
CA GLU A 75 -11.35 -1.81 -11.74
C GLU A 75 -11.82 -0.39 -11.41
N VAL A 76 -11.18 0.27 -10.44
CA VAL A 76 -11.44 1.68 -10.11
C VAL A 76 -11.10 2.59 -11.27
N LEU A 77 -9.96 2.36 -11.94
CA LEU A 77 -9.55 3.16 -13.10
C LEU A 77 -10.44 2.90 -14.33
N ASP A 78 -10.92 1.67 -14.51
CA ASP A 78 -11.90 1.33 -15.54
C ASP A 78 -13.24 2.04 -15.27
N ALA A 79 -13.70 2.05 -14.01
CA ALA A 79 -14.89 2.78 -13.59
C ALA A 79 -14.74 4.29 -13.84
N TYR A 80 -13.58 4.85 -13.53
CA TYR A 80 -13.26 6.24 -13.84
C TYR A 80 -13.28 6.53 -15.35
N GLU A 81 -12.69 5.67 -16.20
CA GLU A 81 -12.74 5.80 -17.66
C GLU A 81 -14.16 5.76 -18.21
N ARG A 82 -15.07 4.98 -17.61
CA ARG A 82 -16.48 4.91 -17.99
C ARG A 82 -17.34 6.06 -17.45
N GLY A 83 -16.82 6.87 -16.53
CA GLY A 83 -17.59 7.90 -15.82
C GLY A 83 -18.50 7.34 -14.72
N ASP A 84 -18.26 6.11 -14.28
CA ASP A 84 -18.97 5.51 -13.15
C ASP A 84 -18.56 6.18 -11.84
N LYS A 85 -19.52 6.26 -10.91
CA LYS A 85 -19.28 6.87 -9.59
C LYS A 85 -18.69 5.87 -8.62
N PHE A 86 -17.68 6.31 -7.88
CA PHE A 86 -17.14 5.62 -6.71
C PHE A 86 -16.82 6.66 -5.63
N TYR A 87 -16.39 6.21 -4.46
CA TYR A 87 -16.04 7.09 -3.35
C TYR A 87 -14.75 6.63 -2.69
N LEU A 88 -14.10 7.55 -1.97
CA LEU A 88 -12.91 7.27 -1.18
C LEU A 88 -13.29 7.05 0.29
N TYR A 89 -12.66 6.07 0.91
CA TYR A 89 -12.82 5.77 2.32
C TYR A 89 -11.45 5.53 2.95
N THR A 90 -11.18 6.26 4.04
CA THR A 90 -10.02 6.06 4.90
C THR A 90 -10.45 6.32 6.34
N GLY A 91 -9.69 5.83 7.32
CA GLY A 91 -10.07 5.90 8.71
C GLY A 91 -8.88 6.03 9.65
N ARG A 92 -9.18 6.35 10.91
CA ARG A 92 -8.23 6.40 12.01
C ARG A 92 -8.92 5.85 13.24
N GLY A 93 -8.39 4.76 13.81
CA GLY A 93 -8.77 4.37 15.16
C GLY A 93 -8.33 5.46 16.13
N PRO A 94 -9.11 5.91 17.10
CA PRO A 94 -8.63 6.89 18.08
C PRO A 94 -7.65 6.21 19.06
N SER A 95 -6.35 6.47 18.92
CA SER A 95 -5.33 5.96 19.88
C SER A 95 -4.29 7.03 20.22
N SER A 96 -4.07 7.26 21.53
CA SER A 96 -3.24 8.31 22.14
C SER A 96 -3.72 9.76 21.95
N GLU A 97 -3.29 10.66 22.85
CA GLU A 97 -3.68 12.09 22.86
C GLU A 97 -3.18 12.88 21.64
N ALA A 98 -2.19 12.36 20.89
CA ALA A 98 -1.52 13.13 19.84
C ALA A 98 -1.30 12.34 18.54
N LEU A 99 -1.36 13.07 17.42
CA LEU A 99 -0.95 12.58 16.10
C LEU A 99 0.56 12.82 15.91
N HIS A 100 1.29 11.80 15.45
CA HIS A 100 2.64 11.96 14.89
C HIS A 100 2.63 12.06 13.35
N LEU A 101 3.75 12.48 12.76
CA LEU A 101 3.91 12.70 11.31
C LEU A 101 3.56 11.48 10.45
N GLY A 102 3.79 10.26 10.94
CA GLY A 102 3.40 9.03 10.24
C GLY A 102 1.91 8.97 9.88
N HIS A 103 1.02 9.57 10.69
CA HIS A 103 -0.42 9.62 10.38
C HIS A 103 -0.73 10.45 9.13
N LEU A 104 0.13 11.38 8.75
CA LEU A 104 -0.13 12.24 7.59
C LEU A 104 -0.05 11.49 6.26
N VAL A 105 0.72 10.40 6.17
CA VAL A 105 0.94 9.65 4.92
C VAL A 105 -0.38 9.21 4.26
N PRO A 106 -1.27 8.46 4.94
CA PRO A 106 -2.56 8.08 4.35
C PRO A 106 -3.49 9.27 4.07
N PHE A 107 -3.51 10.30 4.92
CA PHE A 107 -4.39 11.47 4.72
C PHE A 107 -3.95 12.37 3.57
N MET A 108 -2.65 12.64 3.45
CA MET A 108 -2.08 13.40 2.33
C MET A 108 -2.34 12.69 1.01
N PHE A 109 -2.15 11.36 0.99
CA PHE A 109 -2.43 10.58 -0.21
C PHE A 109 -3.93 10.56 -0.55
N THR A 110 -4.80 10.35 0.44
CA THR A 110 -6.25 10.37 0.22
C THR A 110 -6.72 11.72 -0.33
N LYS A 111 -6.20 12.84 0.21
CA LYS A 111 -6.49 14.19 -0.32
C LYS A 111 -6.03 14.34 -1.78
N TYR A 112 -4.84 13.84 -2.11
CA TYR A 112 -4.34 13.84 -3.49
C TYR A 112 -5.27 13.05 -4.41
N VAL A 113 -5.58 11.80 -4.06
CA VAL A 113 -6.47 10.93 -4.84
C VAL A 113 -7.83 11.58 -5.04
N PHE A 114 -8.42 12.15 -3.98
CA PHE A 114 -9.66 12.90 -4.05
C PHE A 114 -9.57 14.01 -5.11
N SER A 115 -8.49 14.79 -5.13
CA SER A 115 -8.35 15.92 -6.07
C SER A 115 -8.16 15.53 -7.54
N ILE A 116 -7.85 14.25 -7.84
CA ILE A 116 -7.54 13.81 -9.20
C ILE A 116 -8.55 12.81 -9.78
N LEU A 117 -9.28 12.09 -8.92
CA LEU A 117 -10.19 11.00 -9.32
C LEU A 117 -11.66 11.24 -8.93
N ILE A 118 -11.96 12.21 -8.08
CA ILE A 118 -13.30 12.56 -7.61
C ILE A 118 -13.58 14.03 -7.93
#